data_AF-T1B6U7-F1
#
_entry.id   AF-T1B6U7-F1
#
_cell.length_a   1.000
_cell.length_b   1.000
_cell.length_c   1.000
_cell.angle_alpha   90.00
_cell.angle_beta   90.00
_cell.angle_gamma   90.00
#
_symmetry.space_group_name_H-M   'P 1'
#
loop_
_entity.id
_entity.type
_entity.pdbx_description
1 polymer ?
#
loop_
_entity_poly.entity_id
_entity_poly.type
_entity_poly.pdbx_seq_one_letter_code
_entity_poly.pdbx_strand_id
1 'polypeptide(L)' 'MDIFHDLVRNMDLENLLQRKAGQLSGGQAQRVAVARAIVSAPSLLLMDEPLSMQDQSSRIWILSRLDDLMRDYS' A
#
# COMPACT_ATOMS: atom_id res chain seq x y z
N MET A 1 7.71 -7.54 -14.02
CA MET A 1 6.28 -7.77 -13.75
C MET A 1 5.57 -6.43 -13.79
N ASP A 2 4.25 -6.41 -13.93
CA ASP A 2 3.45 -5.20 -13.87
C ASP A 2 3.37 -4.67 -12.43
N ILE A 3 3.69 -3.39 -12.20
CA ILE A 3 3.71 -2.73 -10.88
C ILE A 3 2.42 -2.95 -10.09
N PHE A 4 1.29 -3.07 -10.79
CA PHE A 4 0.02 -3.39 -10.17
C PHE A 4 0.05 -4.73 -9.43
N HIS A 5 0.55 -5.78 -10.08
CA HIS A 5 0.60 -7.12 -9.51
C HIS A 5 1.54 -7.19 -8.31
N ASP A 6 2.68 -6.50 -8.38
CA ASP A 6 3.64 -6.44 -7.28
C ASP A 6 3.06 -5.68 -6.10
N LEU A 7 2.34 -4.58 -6.32
CA LEU A 7 1.64 -3.85 -5.27
C LEU A 7 0.56 -4.69 -4.61
N VAL A 8 -0.28 -5.38 -5.40
CA VAL A 8 -1.34 -6.24 -4.88
C VAL A 8 -0.77 -7.28 -3.92
N ARG A 9 0.34 -7.91 -4.30
CA ARG A 9 1.00 -8.94 -3.49
C ARG A 9 1.73 -8.40 -2.27
N ASN A 10 2.53 -7.36 -2.46
CA ASN A 10 3.35 -6.82 -1.38
C ASN A 10 2.54 -6.05 -0.33
N MET A 11 1.33 -5.60 -0.66
CA MET A 11 0.46 -4.85 0.25
C MET A 11 -0.71 -5.69 0.82
N ASP A 12 -0.71 -7.01 0.61
CA ASP A 12 -1.77 -7.93 1.10
C ASP A 12 -3.16 -7.46 0.65
N LEU A 13 -3.35 -7.34 -0.67
CA LEU A 13 -4.56 -6.80 -1.30
C LEU A 13 -5.31 -7.82 -2.17
N GLU A 14 -4.79 -9.04 -2.38
CA GLU A 14 -5.40 -10.05 -3.25
C GLU A 14 -6.87 -10.31 -2.89
N ASN A 15 -7.15 -10.47 -1.59
CA ASN A 15 -8.47 -10.77 -1.08
C ASN A 15 -9.42 -9.56 -1.08
N LEU A 16 -8.94 -8.38 -1.52
CA LEU A 16 -9.68 -7.13 -1.55
C LEU A 16 -10.09 -6.70 -2.96
N LEU A 17 -9.54 -7.33 -4.01
CA LEU A 17 -9.75 -6.94 -5.41
C LEU A 17 -11.22 -6.87 -5.84
N GLN A 18 -12.08 -7.70 -5.24
CA GLN A 18 -13.52 -7.76 -5.55
C GLN A 18 -14.39 -6.99 -4.54
N ARG A 19 -13.78 -6.36 -3.53
CA ARG A 19 -14.51 -5.62 -2.50
C ARG A 19 -14.73 -4.18 -2.93
N LYS A 20 -15.91 -3.64 -2.65
CA LYS A 20 -16.18 -2.20 -2.81
C LYS A 20 -15.46 -1.42 -1.70
N ALA A 21 -15.07 -0.18 -1.99
CA ALA A 21 -14.35 0.67 -1.04
C ALA A 21 -15.02 0.78 0.35
N GLY A 22 -16.35 0.89 0.40
CA GLY A 22 -17.11 0.94 1.66
C GLY A 22 -17.16 -0.36 2.47
N GLN A 23 -16.59 -1.46 1.94
CA GLN A 23 -16.51 -2.76 2.63
C GLN A 23 -15.12 -3.04 3.22
N LEU A 24 -14.19 -2.11 3.05
CA LEU A 24 -12.83 -2.22 3.57
C LEU A 24 -12.79 -1.73 5.01
N SER A 25 -11.98 -2.38 5.86
CA SER A 25 -11.61 -1.80 7.15
C SER A 25 -10.79 -0.53 6.94
N GLY A 26 -10.70 0.34 7.96
CA GLY A 26 -9.86 1.55 7.88
C GLY A 26 -8.41 1.22 7.49
N GLY A 27 -7.84 0.17 8.08
CA GLY A 27 -6.49 -0.28 7.74
C GLY A 27 -6.36 -0.83 6.32
N GLN A 28 -7.36 -1.58 5.82
CA GLN A 28 -7.38 -2.06 4.43
C GLN A 28 -7.47 -0.90 3.44
N ALA A 29 -8.38 0.05 3.69
CA ALA A 29 -8.54 1.24 2.86
C ALA A 29 -7.25 2.07 2.80
N GLN A 30 -6.53 2.17 3.92
CA GLN A 30 -5.25 2.86 4.00
C GLN A 30 -4.16 2.15 3.17
N ARG A 31 -4.04 0.82 3.24
CA ARG A 31 -3.11 0.06 2.37
C ARG A 31 -3.44 0.24 0.89
N VAL A 32 -4.73 0.21 0.53
CA VAL A 32 -5.17 0.50 -0.85
C VAL A 32 -4.81 1.94 -1.26
N ALA A 33 -4.99 2.93 -0.38
CA ALA A 33 -4.63 4.32 -0.66
C ALA A 33 -3.14 4.51 -0.90
N VAL A 34 -2.30 3.84 -0.09
CA VAL A 34 -0.85 3.82 -0.25
C VAL A 34 -0.45 3.15 -1.57
N ALA A 35 -0.97 1.95 -1.86
CA ALA A 35 -0.69 1.25 -3.12
C ALA A 35 -1.10 2.09 -4.35
N ARG A 36 -2.26 2.76 -4.28
CA ARG A 36 -2.74 3.67 -5.33
C ARG A 36 -1.81 4.86 -5.54
N ALA A 37 -1.14 5.36 -4.50
CA ALA A 37 -0.19 6.46 -4.65
C ALA A 37 1.11 6.01 -5.34
N ILE A 38 1.50 4.74 -5.19
CA ILE A 38 2.77 4.18 -5.71
C ILE A 38 2.63 3.67 -7.12
N VAL A 39 1.45 3.20 -7.53
CA VAL A 39 1.23 2.59 -8.86
C VAL A 39 1.63 3.50 -10.03
N SER A 40 1.66 4.83 -9.81
CA SER A 40 2.14 5.80 -10.78
C SER A 40 3.66 5.97 -10.83
N ALA A 41 4.42 5.17 -10.08
CA ALA A 41 5.87 5.28 -9.89
C ALA A 41 6.32 6.75 -9.63
N PRO A 42 5.80 7.41 -8.58
CA PRO A 42 6.09 8.82 -8.35
C PRO A 42 7.56 9.02 -7.92
N SER A 43 8.20 10.07 -8.44
CA SER A 43 9.56 10.45 -8.01
C SER A 43 9.61 11.00 -6.57
N LEU A 44 8.46 11.38 -6.01
CA LEU A 44 8.30 11.84 -4.63
C LEU A 44 6.93 11.42 -4.09
N LEU A 45 6.93 10.75 -2.95
CA LEU A 45 5.73 10.35 -2.24
C LEU A 45 5.63 11.13 -0.92
N LEU A 46 4.67 12.05 -0.83
CA LEU A 46 4.34 12.76 0.41
C LEU A 46 3.15 12.09 1.06
N MET A 47 3.25 11.86 2.37
CA MET A 47 2.24 11.15 3.13
C MET A 47 1.99 11.83 4.46
N ASP A 48 0.73 12.19 4.72
CA ASP A 48 0.29 12.74 6.00
C ASP A 48 -0.35 11.64 6.84
N GLU A 49 0.29 11.31 7.97
CA GLU A 49 -0.07 10.21 8.86
C GLU A 49 -0.55 8.91 8.17
N PRO A 50 0.19 8.37 7.18
CA PRO A 50 -0.30 7.33 6.26
C PRO A 50 -0.57 5.97 6.90
N LEU A 51 -0.26 5.79 8.18
CA LEU A 51 -0.39 4.51 8.89
C LEU A 51 -1.05 4.67 10.28
N SER A 52 -1.74 5.80 10.51
CA SER A 52 -2.40 6.10 11.79
C SER A 52 -3.42 5.03 12.23
N MET A 53 -4.08 4.35 11.29
CA MET A 53 -5.07 3.30 11.57
C MET A 53 -4.48 1.88 11.66
N GLN A 54 -3.15 1.74 11.56
CA GLN A 54 -2.45 0.46 11.65
C GLN A 54 -1.89 0.25 13.06
N ASP A 55 -1.88 -1.00 13.52
CA ASP A 55 -1.11 -1.38 14.70
C ASP A 55 0.41 -1.29 14.43
N GLN A 56 1.20 -1.33 15.51
CA GLN A 56 2.65 -1.15 15.43
C GLN A 56 3.35 -2.17 14.51
N SER A 57 2.90 -3.43 14.52
CA SER A 57 3.50 -4.49 13.70
C SER A 57 3.18 -4.30 12.22
N SER A 58 1.93 -3.96 11.92
CA SER A 58 1.45 -3.64 10.58
C SER A 58 2.16 -2.40 10.00
N ARG A 59 2.43 -1.38 10.83
CA ARG A 59 3.20 -0.19 10.41
C ARG A 59 4.59 -0.54 9.93
N ILE A 60 5.34 -1.28 10.74
CA ILE A 60 6.73 -1.68 10.42
C ILE A 60 6.75 -2.49 9.12
N TRP A 61 5.82 -3.44 8.99
CA TRP A 61 5.70 -4.26 7.79
C TRP A 61 5.40 -3.41 6.55
N ILE A 62 4.39 -2.52 6.59
CA ILE A 62 4.06 -1.65 5.45
C ILE A 62 5.25 -0.77 5.07
N LEU A 63 5.92 -0.14 6.04
CA LEU A 63 7.11 0.70 5.76
C LEU A 63 8.24 -0.10 5.10
N SER A 64 8.50 -1.32 5.54
CA SER A 64 9.52 -2.17 4.90
C SER A 64 9.16 -2.50 3.44
N ARG A 65 7.88 -2.82 3.18
CA ARG A 65 7.40 -3.10 1.83
C ARG A 65 7.47 -1.86 0.93
N LEU A 66 7.21 -0.68 1.50
CA LEU A 66 7.33 0.59 0.78
C LEU A 66 8.78 0.90 0.38
N ASP A 67 9.74 0.68 1.28
CA ASP A 67 11.16 0.87 0.97
C ASP A 67 11.61 -0.07 -0.17
N ASP A 68 11.22 -1.35 -0.10
CA ASP A 68 11.51 -2.34 -1.15
C ASP A 68 10.93 -1.89 -2.51
N LEU A 69 9.64 -1.52 -2.53
CA LEU A 69 8.97 -1.06 -3.75
C LEU A 69 9.58 0.23 -4.30
N MET A 70 9.90 1.21 -3.45
CA MET A 70 10.51 2.46 -3.92
C MET A 70 11.89 2.23 -4.52
N ARG A 71 12.67 1.26 -4.03
CA ARG A 71 13.97 0.88 -4.63
C ARG A 71 13.81 0.20 -5.97
N ASP A 72 12.85 -0.71 -6.10
CA ASP A 72 12.63 -1.50 -7.31
C ASP A 72 12.07 -0.66 -8.48
N TYR A 73 11.43 0.47 -8.16
CA TYR A 73 10.78 1.36 -9.12
C TYR A 73 11.40 2.78 -9.19
N SER A 74 12.60 2.99 -8.63
CA SER A 74 13.42 4.21 -8.80
C SER A 74 14.28 4.19 -10.07
#